data_AF-A0A2N6AVU6-F1
#
_entry.id   AF-A0A2N6AVU6-F1
#
_cell.length_a   1.000
_cell.length_b   1.000
_cell.length_c   1.000
_cell.angle_alpha   90.00
_cell.angle_beta   90.00
_cell.angle_gamma   90.00
#
_symmetry.space_group_name_H-M   'P 1'
#
loop_
_entity.id
_entity.type
_entity.pdbx_description
1 polymer ?
#
loop_
_entity_poly.entity_id
_entity_poly.type
_entity_poly.pdbx_seq_one_letter_code
_entity_poly.pdbx_strand_id
1 'polypeptide(L)'
;MKGFGNLAAHWRISGLGHWLCAALLLAAGPASGAEAMSPHQLEEGRYLASLCTTCHQPDRKTRGIPRITGYSSKEMLEMMMEYRGGEVHHGAMENIAQSLNDAELRVLADYLALTFPPAPRKTETGK
;
A
#
# COMPACT_ATOMS: atom_id res chain seq x y z
N MET A 1 -14.02 -8.39 -73.46
CA MET A 1 -15.30 -7.78 -73.07
C MET A 1 -16.24 -8.88 -72.58
N LYS A 2 -16.86 -8.69 -71.40
CA LYS A 2 -17.96 -9.46 -70.78
C LYS A 2 -17.50 -10.81 -70.19
N GLY A 3 -17.44 -10.98 -68.86
CA GLY A 3 -18.57 -11.12 -67.92
C GLY A 3 -18.80 -12.63 -67.75
N PHE A 4 -18.97 -13.26 -66.59
CA PHE A 4 -19.77 -13.04 -65.38
C PHE A 4 -19.14 -13.95 -64.29
N GLY A 5 -19.15 -13.65 -62.98
CA GLY A 5 -20.32 -13.52 -62.13
C GLY A 5 -20.19 -14.53 -60.97
N ASN A 6 -20.38 -14.02 -59.75
CA ASN A 6 -20.31 -14.70 -58.44
C ASN A 6 -20.98 -16.07 -58.37
N LEU A 7 -20.53 -16.91 -57.44
CA LEU A 7 -21.39 -17.69 -56.53
C LEU A 7 -20.61 -18.10 -55.27
N ALA A 8 -21.14 -17.67 -54.12
CA ALA A 8 -20.76 -18.10 -52.78
C ALA A 8 -21.10 -19.58 -52.58
N ALA A 9 -20.24 -20.31 -51.87
CA ALA A 9 -20.47 -21.73 -51.63
C ALA A 9 -19.60 -22.27 -50.47
N HIS A 10 -20.25 -22.40 -49.31
CA HIS A 10 -20.13 -23.53 -48.39
C HIS A 10 -18.71 -23.97 -47.95
N TRP A 11 -18.09 -23.25 -47.01
CA TRP A 11 -17.05 -23.87 -46.19
C TRP A 11 -17.71 -24.87 -45.23
N ARG A 12 -17.50 -26.14 -45.55
CA ARG A 12 -17.95 -27.34 -44.84
C ARG A 12 -17.44 -27.32 -43.40
N ILE A 13 -18.36 -27.23 -42.45
CA ILE A 13 -18.12 -27.67 -41.07
C ILE A 13 -18.13 -29.19 -41.12
N SER A 14 -16.95 -29.81 -41.02
CA SER A 14 -16.82 -31.26 -40.91
C SER A 14 -15.56 -31.59 -40.11
N GLY A 15 -15.76 -32.21 -38.95
CA GLY A 15 -14.70 -32.94 -38.26
C GLY A 15 -14.54 -32.58 -36.80
N LEU A 16 -15.29 -33.28 -35.94
CA LEU A 16 -14.90 -33.52 -34.56
C LEU A 16 -13.47 -34.09 -34.52
N GLY A 17 -12.55 -33.33 -33.94
CA GLY A 17 -11.20 -33.77 -33.61
C GLY A 17 -10.86 -33.28 -32.22
N HIS A 18 -11.10 -34.13 -31.23
CA HIS A 18 -10.76 -33.93 -29.83
C HIS A 18 -9.23 -33.85 -29.69
N TRP A 19 -8.66 -32.67 -29.87
CA TRP A 19 -7.28 -32.38 -29.52
C TRP A 19 -7.29 -31.52 -28.26
N LEU A 20 -6.91 -32.16 -27.16
CA LEU A 20 -6.37 -31.52 -25.97
C LEU A 20 -5.46 -30.34 -26.36
N CYS A 21 -5.87 -29.14 -26.00
CA CYS A 21 -4.97 -28.04 -25.66
C CYS A 21 -5.62 -27.22 -24.54
N ALA A 22 -5.90 -27.91 -23.43
CA ALA A 22 -6.00 -27.25 -22.13
C ALA A 22 -4.58 -26.91 -21.70
N ALA A 23 -4.10 -25.73 -22.09
CA ALA A 23 -3.05 -24.94 -21.44
C ALA A 23 -2.54 -23.89 -22.43
N LEU A 24 -3.01 -22.65 -22.28
CA LEU A 24 -2.13 -21.50 -22.48
C LEU A 24 -2.66 -20.34 -21.63
N LEU A 25 -2.23 -20.37 -20.37
CA LEU A 25 -1.70 -19.24 -19.61
C LEU A 25 -2.29 -17.86 -19.94
N LEU A 26 -3.24 -17.42 -19.13
CA LEU A 26 -3.31 -16.01 -18.73
C LEU A 26 -3.58 -15.92 -17.22
N ALA A 27 -2.68 -16.51 -16.43
CA ALA A 27 -2.57 -16.16 -15.02
C ALA A 27 -1.86 -14.80 -14.92
N ALA A 28 -2.58 -13.73 -15.25
CA ALA A 28 -2.25 -12.40 -14.77
C ALA A 28 -2.67 -12.34 -13.29
N GLY A 29 -1.88 -12.95 -12.42
CA GLY A 29 -1.97 -12.64 -10.99
C GLY A 29 -1.65 -11.16 -10.80
N PRO A 30 -2.41 -10.41 -9.98
CA PRO A 30 -2.05 -9.02 -9.72
C PRO A 30 -0.64 -9.00 -9.14
N ALA A 31 0.25 -8.28 -9.81
CA ALA A 31 1.52 -7.90 -9.20
C ALA A 31 1.16 -7.09 -7.96
N SER A 32 1.49 -7.61 -6.77
CA SER A 32 1.28 -6.94 -5.50
C SER A 32 2.11 -5.66 -5.43
N GLY A 33 1.57 -4.58 -5.95
CA GLY A 33 1.88 -3.22 -5.54
C GLY A 33 0.95 -2.87 -4.38
N ALA A 34 1.51 -2.29 -3.31
CA ALA A 34 0.83 -1.77 -2.12
C ALA A 34 -0.70 -1.92 -2.13
N GLU A 35 -1.21 -2.93 -1.42
CA GLU A 35 -2.65 -3.12 -1.26
C GLU A 35 -3.24 -1.81 -0.73
N ALA A 36 -4.21 -1.25 -1.46
CA ALA A 36 -4.85 -0.01 -1.03
C ALA A 36 -5.55 -0.23 0.32
N MET A 37 -5.41 0.72 1.25
CA MET A 37 -6.12 0.66 2.53
C MET A 37 -7.62 0.58 2.31
N SER A 38 -8.28 -0.37 2.99
CA SER A 38 -9.74 -0.49 2.97
C SER A 38 -10.41 0.74 3.60
N PRO A 39 -11.70 1.00 3.31
CA PRO A 39 -12.44 2.08 3.97
C PRO A 39 -12.41 2.01 5.50
N HIS A 40 -12.46 0.79 6.07
CA HIS A 40 -12.34 0.59 7.51
C HIS A 40 -10.97 1.04 8.04
N GLN A 41 -9.89 0.63 7.38
CA GLN A 41 -8.53 1.01 7.78
C GLN A 41 -8.29 2.52 7.63
N LEU A 42 -8.91 3.18 6.65
CA LEU A 42 -8.83 4.63 6.52
C LEU A 42 -9.53 5.36 7.68
N GLU A 43 -10.66 4.85 8.14
CA GLU A 43 -11.38 5.41 9.29
C GLU A 43 -10.62 5.16 10.60
N GLU A 44 -10.17 3.93 10.83
CA GLU A 44 -9.36 3.57 11.98
C GLU A 44 -8.04 4.34 12.03
N GLY A 45 -7.34 4.43 10.90
CA GLY A 45 -6.10 5.20 10.78
C GLY A 45 -6.32 6.70 11.05
N ARG A 46 -7.43 7.27 10.58
CA ARG A 46 -7.81 8.66 10.89
C ARG A 46 -8.04 8.85 12.38
N TYR A 47 -8.77 7.93 13.00
CA TYR A 47 -9.03 7.97 14.44
C TYR A 47 -7.72 7.89 15.24
N LEU A 48 -6.87 6.91 14.96
CA LEU A 48 -5.56 6.74 15.63
C LEU A 48 -4.68 7.97 15.44
N ALA A 49 -4.59 8.52 14.22
CA ALA A 49 -3.81 9.72 13.94
C ALA A 49 -4.33 10.96 14.70
N SER A 50 -5.63 11.04 15.00
CA SER A 50 -6.20 12.12 15.81
C SER A 50 -5.66 12.13 17.24
N LEU A 51 -5.36 10.95 17.80
CA LEU A 51 -4.74 10.82 19.13
C LEU A 51 -3.30 11.38 19.10
N CYS A 52 -2.56 11.09 18.02
CA CYS A 52 -1.19 11.57 17.85
C CYS A 52 -1.12 13.10 17.70
N THR A 53 -2.06 13.69 16.95
CA THR A 53 -2.08 15.13 16.65
C THR A 53 -2.47 16.02 17.84
N THR A 54 -2.94 15.42 18.93
CA THR A 54 -3.09 16.12 20.23
C THR A 54 -1.77 16.71 20.71
N CYS A 55 -0.65 16.01 20.45
CA CYS A 55 0.70 16.44 20.82
C CYS A 55 1.56 16.79 19.60
N HIS A 56 1.52 15.95 18.57
CA HIS A 56 2.36 16.07 17.38
C HIS A 56 1.67 16.85 16.27
N GLN A 57 1.96 18.15 16.22
CA GLN A 57 1.40 19.02 15.18
C GLN A 57 2.00 18.68 13.80
N PRO A 58 1.19 18.42 12.76
CA PRO A 58 1.70 17.99 11.46
C PRO A 58 2.57 19.03 10.74
N ASP A 59 2.32 20.31 10.98
CA ASP A 59 2.91 21.46 10.30
C ASP A 59 4.15 22.02 11.00
N ARG A 60 4.26 21.85 12.32
CA ARG A 60 5.30 22.50 13.13
C ARG A 60 5.75 21.65 14.32
N LYS A 61 7.01 21.81 14.71
CA LYS A 61 7.49 21.32 16.01
C LYS A 61 6.94 22.22 17.11
N THR A 62 6.44 21.65 18.20
CA THR A 62 5.83 22.43 19.30
C THR A 62 6.41 21.97 20.62
N ARG A 63 7.02 22.88 21.40
CA ARG A 63 7.50 22.59 22.78
C ARG A 63 8.38 21.31 22.87
N GLY A 64 9.30 21.13 21.92
CA GLY A 64 10.17 19.95 21.85
C GLY A 64 9.53 18.70 21.23
N ILE A 65 8.22 18.72 20.94
CA ILE A 65 7.51 17.62 20.30
C ILE A 65 7.75 17.67 18.79
N PRO A 66 8.30 16.60 18.18
CA PRO A 66 8.60 16.56 16.75
C PRO A 66 7.35 16.40 15.89
N ARG A 67 7.50 16.66 14.59
CA ARG A 67 6.47 16.36 13.59
C ARG A 67 6.46 14.85 13.29
N ILE A 68 5.29 14.31 12.99
CA ILE A 68 5.08 12.89 12.60
C ILE A 68 4.83 12.71 11.09
N THR A 69 5.11 13.73 10.31
CA THR A 69 4.85 13.78 8.85
C THR A 69 6.11 13.45 8.05
N GLY A 70 5.95 12.88 6.86
CA GLY A 70 7.05 12.69 5.91
C GLY A 70 7.90 11.45 6.16
N TYR A 71 7.40 10.52 6.96
CA TYR A 71 7.97 9.18 7.12
C TYR A 71 7.20 8.20 6.24
N SER A 72 7.90 7.22 5.67
CA SER A 72 7.24 6.05 5.09
C SER A 72 6.55 5.23 6.17
N SER A 73 5.60 4.38 5.76
CA SER A 73 4.90 3.48 6.69
C SER A 73 5.91 2.61 7.46
N LYS A 74 6.91 2.08 6.76
CA LYS A 74 7.98 1.29 7.37
C LYS A 74 8.73 2.07 8.46
N GLU A 75 9.20 3.27 8.16
CA GLU A 75 9.94 4.11 9.12
C GLU A 75 9.06 4.46 10.34
N MET A 76 7.80 4.79 10.13
CA MET A 76 6.86 5.08 11.23
C MET A 76 6.62 3.87 12.12
N LEU A 77 6.40 2.70 11.50
CA LEU A 77 6.21 1.45 12.23
C LEU A 77 7.46 1.09 13.04
N GLU A 78 8.64 1.16 12.43
CA GLU A 78 9.93 0.88 13.10
C GLU A 78 10.12 1.78 14.32
N MET A 79 9.93 3.10 14.20
CA MET A 79 10.02 4.02 15.34
C MET A 79 9.04 3.66 16.47
N MET A 80 7.80 3.32 16.15
CA MET A 80 6.81 2.93 17.16
C MET A 80 7.20 1.61 17.84
N MET A 81 7.76 0.66 17.09
CA MET A 81 8.28 -0.59 17.63
C MET A 81 9.48 -0.37 18.56
N GLU A 82 10.38 0.55 18.22
CA GLU A 82 11.52 0.94 19.05
C GLU A 82 11.08 1.53 20.39
N TYR A 83 10.08 2.43 20.39
CA TYR A 83 9.48 2.93 21.64
C TYR A 83 8.81 1.81 22.43
N ARG A 84 8.09 0.90 21.76
CA ARG A 84 7.39 -0.20 22.45
C ARG A 84 8.35 -1.20 23.07
N GLY A 85 9.45 -1.50 22.39
CA GLY A 85 10.51 -2.39 22.84
C GLY A 85 11.45 -1.76 23.86
N GLY A 86 11.40 -0.44 24.04
CA GLY A 86 12.29 0.29 24.94
C GLY A 86 13.70 0.50 24.37
N GLU A 87 13.90 0.36 23.07
CA GLU A 87 15.18 0.72 22.41
C GLU A 87 15.37 2.23 22.39
N VAL A 88 14.26 2.97 22.31
CA VAL A 88 14.22 4.43 22.44
C VAL A 88 13.42 4.79 23.70
N HIS A 89 14.10 5.41 24.66
CA HIS A 89 13.50 5.78 25.93
C HIS A 89 12.83 7.15 25.89
N HIS A 90 11.50 7.16 25.98
CA HIS A 90 10.71 8.37 26.21
C HIS A 90 9.37 8.02 26.83
N GLY A 91 9.22 8.21 28.14
CA GLY A 91 8.09 7.69 28.94
C GLY A 91 6.70 7.96 28.36
N ALA A 92 6.46 9.12 27.73
CA ALA A 92 5.18 9.38 27.07
C ALA A 92 4.95 8.50 25.84
N MET A 93 5.96 8.34 24.98
CA MET A 93 5.84 7.59 23.72
C MET A 93 5.91 6.08 23.95
N GLU A 94 6.67 5.61 24.95
CA GLU A 94 6.66 4.21 25.38
C GLU A 94 5.24 3.79 25.80
N ASN A 95 4.57 4.58 26.66
CA ASN A 95 3.19 4.33 27.07
C ASN A 95 2.20 4.34 25.88
N ILE A 96 2.33 5.30 24.95
CA ILE A 96 1.49 5.35 23.75
C ILE A 96 1.72 4.10 22.89
N ALA A 97 2.97 3.73 22.64
CA ALA A 97 3.30 2.59 21.79
C ALA A 97 2.84 1.26 22.42
N GLN A 98 2.92 1.12 23.74
CA GLN A 98 2.41 -0.05 24.46
C GLN A 98 0.88 -0.15 24.49
N SER A 99 0.17 0.97 24.31
CA SER A 99 -1.31 0.97 24.28
C SER A 99 -1.91 0.49 22.97
N LEU A 100 -1.10 0.40 21.91
CA LEU A 100 -1.52 0.01 20.56
C LEU A 100 -1.05 -1.40 20.22
N ASN A 101 -1.93 -2.18 19.58
CA ASN A 101 -1.60 -3.50 19.06
C ASN A 101 -0.90 -3.42 17.68
N ASP A 102 -0.39 -4.56 17.21
CA ASP A 102 0.39 -4.63 15.95
C ASP A 102 -0.42 -4.26 14.70
N ALA A 103 -1.73 -4.49 14.70
CA ALA A 103 -2.59 -4.12 13.59
C ALA A 103 -2.84 -2.60 13.60
N GLU A 104 -3.13 -2.02 14.76
CA GLU A 104 -3.31 -0.58 14.93
C GLU A 104 -2.04 0.19 14.56
N LEU A 105 -0.86 -0.27 15.00
CA LEU A 105 0.42 0.37 14.63
C LEU A 105 0.66 0.36 13.13
N ARG A 106 0.36 -0.76 12.45
CA ARG A 106 0.47 -0.84 10.99
C ARG A 106 -0.52 0.08 10.29
N VAL A 107 -1.79 0.08 10.72
CA VAL A 107 -2.84 0.95 10.16
C VAL A 107 -2.48 2.42 10.36
N LEU A 108 -2.00 2.81 11.54
CA LEU A 108 -1.54 4.17 11.83
C LEU A 108 -0.35 4.56 10.93
N ALA A 109 0.64 3.69 10.79
CA ALA A 109 1.83 3.94 9.98
C ALA A 109 1.47 4.10 8.49
N ASP A 110 0.63 3.21 7.96
CA ASP A 110 0.13 3.28 6.58
C ASP A 110 -0.68 4.56 6.36
N TYR A 111 -1.57 4.90 7.30
CA TYR A 111 -2.40 6.10 7.22
C TYR A 111 -1.56 7.39 7.21
N LEU A 112 -0.57 7.50 8.11
CA LEU A 112 0.30 8.68 8.18
C LEU A 112 1.17 8.80 6.94
N ALA A 113 1.67 7.70 6.39
CA ALA A 113 2.46 7.70 5.15
C ALA A 113 1.60 8.05 3.93
N LEU A 114 0.33 7.62 3.90
CA LEU A 114 -0.61 8.01 2.85
C LEU A 114 -0.97 9.50 2.94
N THR A 115 -1.20 9.99 4.16
CA THR A 115 -1.65 11.37 4.42
C THR A 115 -0.50 12.38 4.27
N PHE A 116 0.70 12.00 4.70
CA PHE A 116 1.90 12.83 4.71
C PHE A 116 3.07 12.08 4.07
N PRO A 117 3.02 11.88 2.74
CA PRO A 117 4.00 11.06 2.05
C PRO A 117 5.43 11.57 2.24
N PRO A 118 6.42 10.67 2.38
CA PRO A 118 7.81 11.06 2.47
C PRO A 118 8.23 11.81 1.20
N ALA A 119 9.04 12.85 1.38
CA ALA A 119 9.69 13.48 0.24
C ALA A 119 10.54 12.43 -0.50
N PRO A 120 10.66 12.51 -1.83
CA PRO A 120 11.51 11.59 -2.59
C PRO A 120 12.93 11.65 -2.02
N ARG A 121 13.38 10.54 -1.42
CA ARG A 121 14.75 10.44 -0.90
C ARG A 121 15.70 10.51 -2.09
N LYS A 122 16.67 11.41 -2.04
CA LYS A 122 17.80 11.35 -2.97
C LYS A 122 18.51 10.04 -2.63
N THR A 123 18.53 9.09 -3.55
CA THR A 123 19.30 7.86 -3.35
C THR A 123 20.73 8.28 -3.06
N GLU A 124 21.24 7.97 -1.88
CA GLU A 124 22.67 8.11 -1.59
C GLU A 124 23.38 7.15 -2.54
N THR A 125 23.77 7.65 -3.71
CA THR A 125 24.76 6.98 -4.56
C THR A 125 25.99 6.81 -3.68
N GLY A 126 26.34 5.55 -3.46
CA GLY A 126 27.27 5.09 -2.43
C GLY A 126 28.54 5.93 -2.30
N LYS A 127 28.97 6.05 -1.05
CA LYS A 127 30.35 6.32 -0.70
C LYS A 127 31.01 5.02 -0.24
#